data_AF-A0A558DMA4-F1
#
_entry.id   AF-A0A558DMA4-F1
#
_cell.length_a   1.000
_cell.length_b   1.000
_cell.length_c   1.000
_cell.angle_alpha   90.00
_cell.angle_beta   90.00
_cell.angle_gamma   90.00
#
_symmetry.space_group_name_H-M   'P 1'
#
loop_
_entity.id
_entity.type
_entity.pdbx_description
1 polymer ?
#
loop_
_entity_poly.entity_id
_entity_poly.type
_entity_poly.pdbx_seq_one_letter_code
_entity_poly.pdbx_strand_id
1 'polypeptide(L)' 'MRGQGVGRALYRAFFALVRSHGRRYVHCITSPQNTASQAFHARLGFTISAVKPDYDGPGLDRVAFTIDLAAHSGAGH' A
#
# COMPACT_ATOMS: atom_id res chain seq x y z
N MET A 1 1.37 -20.05 -13.09
CA MET A 1 0.89 -18.72 -13.53
C MET A 1 0.29 -18.00 -12.34
N ARG A 2 0.92 -16.97 -11.75
CA ARG A 2 0.36 -16.28 -10.58
C ARG A 2 0.59 -14.75 -10.65
N GLY A 3 -0.50 -13.99 -10.67
CA GLY A 3 -0.58 -12.67 -10.03
C GLY A 3 -0.04 -11.42 -10.73
N GLN A 4 0.55 -11.49 -11.92
CA GLN A 4 1.31 -10.34 -12.46
C GLN A 4 0.46 -9.10 -12.84
N GLY A 5 -0.87 -9.21 -12.93
CA GLY A 5 -1.73 -8.10 -13.36
C GLY A 5 -2.88 -7.73 -12.42
N VAL A 6 -3.49 -8.70 -11.73
CA VAL A 6 -4.77 -8.48 -11.02
C VAL A 6 -4.60 -7.53 -9.84
N GLY A 7 -3.58 -7.74 -8.99
CA GLY A 7 -3.32 -6.85 -7.86
C GLY A 7 -3.03 -5.41 -8.29
N ARG A 8 -2.25 -5.24 -9.36
CA ARG A 8 -1.94 -3.91 -9.92
C ARG A 8 -3.17 -3.24 -10.53
N ALA A 9 -4.04 -4.01 -11.20
CA ALA A 9 -5.29 -3.49 -11.76
C ALA A 9 -6.27 -3.05 -10.66
N LEU A 10 -6.41 -3.84 -9.60
CA LEU A 10 -7.24 -3.50 -8.45
C LEU A 10 -6.74 -2.23 -7.75
N TYR A 11 -5.45 -2.12 -7.48
CA TYR A 11 -4.90 -0.91 -6.85
C TYR A 11 -4.99 0.32 -7.77
N ARG A 12 -4.84 0.16 -9.08
CA ARG A 12 -5.06 1.25 -10.04
C ARG A 12 -6.51 1.77 -9.97
N ALA A 13 -7.49 0.86 -9.99
CA ALA A 13 -8.91 1.21 -9.88
C ALA A 13 -9.21 1.86 -8.51
N PHE A 14 -8.63 1.31 -7.45
CA PHE A 14 -8.77 1.85 -6.10
C PHE A 14 -8.19 3.27 -5.99
N PHE A 15 -7.00 3.53 -6.53
CA PHE A 15 -6.41 4.88 -6.53
C PHE A 15 -7.23 5.88 -7.33
N ALA A 16 -7.83 5.45 -8.46
CA ALA A 16 -8.75 6.31 -9.22
C ALA A 16 -9.98 6.69 -8.38
N LEU A 17 -10.54 5.75 -7.63
CA LEU A 17 -11.67 5.99 -6.72
C LEU A 17 -11.27 6.91 -5.54
N VAL A 18 -10.12 6.68 -4.93
CA VAL A 18 -9.62 7.52 -3.82
C VAL A 18 -9.43 8.96 -4.31
N ARG A 19 -8.86 9.15 -5.51
CA ARG A 19 -8.72 10.47 -6.15
C ARG A 19 -10.06 11.12 -6.46
N SER A 20 -11.04 10.38 -6.99
CA SER A 20 -12.37 10.96 -7.30
C SER A 20 -13.11 11.42 -6.04
N HIS A 21 -12.77 10.87 -4.87
CA HIS A 21 -13.26 11.33 -3.57
C HIS A 21 -12.42 12.48 -2.97
N GLY A 22 -11.50 13.07 -3.73
CA GLY A 22 -10.64 14.18 -3.27
C GLY A 22 -9.63 13.76 -2.20
N ARG A 23 -9.33 12.46 -2.07
CA ARG A 23 -8.38 11.95 -1.08
C ARG A 23 -6.99 11.86 -1.68
N ARG A 24 -6.01 12.27 -0.88
CA ARG A 24 -4.60 12.38 -1.30
C ARG A 24 -3.74 11.21 -0.83
N TYR A 25 -4.01 10.69 0.37
CA TYR A 25 -3.17 9.67 0.99
C TYR A 25 -3.92 8.35 1.12
N VAL A 26 -3.24 7.25 0.85
CA VAL A 26 -3.71 5.90 1.18
C VAL A 26 -2.77 5.33 2.23
N HIS A 27 -3.35 4.90 3.35
CA HIS A 27 -2.64 4.20 4.42
C HIS A 27 -3.13 2.76 4.53
N CYS A 28 -2.21 1.83 4.74
CA CYS A 28 -2.53 0.46 5.11
C CYS A 28 -1.47 -0.12 6.05
N ILE A 29 -1.80 -1.22 6.71
CA ILE A 29 -0.91 -1.91 7.66
C ILE A 29 -0.86 -3.40 7.33
N THR A 30 0.24 -4.06 7.70
CA THR A 30 0.36 -5.52 7.68
C THR A 30 1.31 -6.01 8.76
N SER A 31 1.42 -7.32 8.95
CA SER A 31 2.39 -7.90 9.88
C SER A 31 3.83 -7.86 9.32
N PRO A 32 4.87 -7.71 10.15
CA PRO A 32 6.27 -7.75 9.72
C PRO A 32 6.65 -9.03 8.97
N GLN A 33 5.97 -10.14 9.26
CA GLN A 33 6.21 -11.44 8.64
C GLN A 33 5.61 -11.54 7.22
N ASN A 34 4.68 -10.65 6.84
CA ASN A 34 4.07 -10.63 5.51
C ASN A 34 4.95 -9.92 4.48
N THR A 35 6.14 -10.47 4.25
CA THR A 35 7.17 -9.92 3.36
C THR A 35 6.70 -9.84 1.90
N ALA A 36 5.84 -10.76 1.47
CA ALA A 36 5.22 -10.72 0.14
C ALA A 36 4.33 -9.48 -0.06
N SER A 37 3.51 -9.13 0.94
CA SER A 37 2.69 -7.91 0.92
C SER A 37 3.55 -6.65 0.92
N GLN A 38 4.60 -6.63 1.74
CA GLN A 38 5.57 -5.51 1.79
C GLN A 38 6.22 -5.30 0.42
N ALA A 39 6.76 -6.36 -0.19
CA ALA A 39 7.39 -6.27 -1.51
C ALA A 39 6.41 -5.85 -2.61
N PHE A 40 5.15 -6.30 -2.54
CA PHE A 40 4.10 -5.89 -3.47
C PHE A 40 3.77 -4.39 -3.35
N HIS A 41 3.56 -3.87 -2.13
CA HIS A 41 3.26 -2.46 -1.90
C HIS A 41 4.46 -1.55 -2.24
N ALA A 42 5.70 -1.99 -1.97
CA ALA A 42 6.90 -1.28 -2.41
C ALA A 42 6.91 -1.08 -3.94
N ARG A 43 6.57 -2.13 -4.71
CA ARG A 43 6.50 -2.06 -6.18
C ARG A 43 5.37 -1.17 -6.69
N LEU A 44 4.32 -0.97 -5.90
CA LEU A 44 3.24 -0.02 -6.20
C LEU A 44 3.62 1.44 -5.87
N GLY A 45 4.76 1.67 -5.22
CA GLY A 45 5.24 3.00 -4.85
C GLY A 45 4.82 3.46 -3.46
N PHE A 46 4.39 2.55 -2.57
CA PHE A 46 4.19 2.87 -1.16
C PHE A 46 5.54 3.02 -0.45
N THR A 47 5.61 4.02 0.42
CA THR A 47 6.64 4.12 1.45
C THR A 47 6.30 3.16 2.58
N ILE A 48 7.27 2.31 2.95
CA ILE A 48 7.14 1.34 4.03
C ILE A 48 7.81 1.90 5.30
N SER A 49 7.10 1.87 6.42
CA SER A 49 7.67 2.27 7.72
C SER A 49 8.58 1.19 8.31
N ALA A 50 9.38 1.56 9.31
CA ALA A 50 9.92 0.59 10.25
C ALA A 50 8.79 -0.18 10.97
N VAL A 51 9.12 -1.33 11.57
CA VAL A 51 8.19 -2.09 12.42
C VAL A 51 7.75 -1.21 13.59
N LYS A 52 6.44 -1.15 13.80
CA LYS A 52 5.78 -0.47 14.91
C LYS A 52 5.36 -1.55 15.92
N PRO A 53 6.02 -1.62 17.09
CA PRO A 53 5.68 -2.61 18.09
C PRO A 53 4.29 -2.35 18.65
N ASP A 54 3.57 -3.42 18.98
CA ASP A 54 2.26 -3.39 19.65
C ASP A 54 1.20 -2.50 18.99
N TYR A 55 1.32 -2.24 17.68
CA TYR A 55 0.46 -1.28 16.97
C TYR A 55 -1.03 -1.66 17.04
N ASP A 56 -1.34 -2.95 16.94
CA ASP A 56 -2.70 -3.49 17.05
C ASP A 56 -2.98 -4.11 18.44
N GLY A 57 -2.12 -3.84 19.44
CA GLY A 57 -2.16 -4.43 20.78
C GLY A 57 -0.94 -5.29 21.11
N PRO A 58 -0.86 -5.84 22.34
CA PRO A 58 0.34 -6.54 22.82
C PRO A 58 0.78 -7.71 21.93
N GLY A 59 2.03 -7.70 21.48
CA GLY A 59 2.65 -8.65 20.56
C GLY A 59 2.20 -8.52 19.10
N LEU A 60 1.33 -7.55 18.78
CA LEU A 60 0.75 -7.38 17.45
C LEU A 60 1.43 -6.25 16.68
N ASP A 61 2.70 -6.48 16.38
CA ASP A 61 3.53 -5.56 15.60
C ASP A 61 2.96 -5.35 14.20
N ARG A 62 3.09 -4.13 13.69
CA ARG A 62 2.68 -3.77 12.33
C ARG A 62 3.73 -2.98 11.58
N VAL A 63 3.70 -3.11 10.28
CA VAL A 63 4.38 -2.23 9.34
C VAL A 63 3.31 -1.40 8.64
N ALA A 64 3.49 -0.09 8.59
CA ALA A 64 2.58 0.82 7.91
C ALA A 64 3.10 1.16 6.51
N PHE A 65 2.17 1.30 5.58
CA PHE A 65 2.42 1.73 4.20
C PHE A 65 1.68 3.03 3.94
N THR A 66 2.35 3.98 3.30
CA THR A 66 1.76 5.26 2.88
C THR A 66 2.11 5.57 1.44
N ILE A 67 1.14 6.05 0.66
CA ILE A 67 1.39 6.63 -0.66
C ILE A 67 0.66 7.96 -0.80
N ASP A 68 1.35 8.96 -1.33
CA ASP A 68 0.78 10.24 -1.74
C ASP A 68 0.35 10.15 -3.21
N LEU A 69 -0.96 10.10 -3.45
CA LEU A 69 -1.51 10.00 -4.80
C LEU A 69 -1.36 11.28 -5.62
N ALA A 70 -1.00 12.42 -5.01
CA ALA A 70 -0.67 13.64 -5.77
C ALA A 70 0.75 13.59 -6.33
N ALA A 71 1.69 13.02 -5.58
CA ALA A 71 3.08 12.82 -6.01
C ALA A 71 3.28 11.55 -6.86
N HIS A 72 2.39 10.58 -6.71
CA HIS A 72 2.38 9.37 -7.52
C HIS A 72 1.74 9.66 -8.88
N SER A 73 2.52 10.13 -9.85
CA SER A 73 2.09 10.25 -11.24
C SER A 73 1.53 8.90 -11.69
N GLY A 74 0.21 8.78 -11.81
CA GLY A 74 -0.36 7.58 -12.41
C GLY A 74 0.20 7.54 -13.81
N ALA A 75 1.02 6.54 -14.13
CA ALA A 75 1.53 6.35 -15.47
C ALA A 75 0.32 6.24 -16.41
N GLY A 76 -0.01 7.35 -17.04
CA GLY A 76 -0.99 7.43 -18.11
C GLY A 76 -0.31 6.95 -19.37
N HIS A 77 -0.70 5.78 -19.83
CA HIS A 77 -1.10 5.52 -21.20
C HIS A 77 -1.85 4.19 -21.23
#